data_AF-A0A7G1IAF9-F1
#
_entry.id   AF-A0A7G1IAF9-F1
#
_cell.length_a   1.000
_cell.length_b   1.000
_cell.length_c   1.000
_cell.angle_alpha   90.00
_cell.angle_beta   90.00
_cell.angle_gamma   90.00
#
_symmetry.space_group_name_H-M   'P 1'
#
loop_
_entity.id
_entity.type
_entity.pdbx_description
1 polymer ?
#
loop_
_entity_poly.entity_id
_entity_poly.type
_entity_poly.pdbx_seq_one_letter_code
_entity_poly.pdbx_strand_id
1 'polypeptide(L)' 'MRASLYSDPQFQAKYPMYEIIRQQLTDAAVRPATPAYQAVSLRLAAALSPVTKIDPERTADDITAQVQKAVDGKGLLP' A
#
# COMPACT_ATOMS: atom_id res chain seq x y z
N MET A 1 8.07 18.37 2.68
CA MET A 1 6.70 18.29 3.23
C MET A 1 6.26 19.69 3.66
N ARG A 2 5.08 20.19 3.25
CA ARG A 2 4.58 21.52 3.66
C ARG A 2 3.86 21.44 5.02
N ALA A 3 4.61 21.11 6.07
CA ALA A 3 4.05 20.92 7.42
C ALA A 3 3.37 22.19 7.96
N SER A 4 3.82 23.39 7.53
CA SER A 4 3.24 24.68 7.91
C SER A 4 1.78 24.88 7.48
N LEU A 5 1.31 24.19 6.42
CA LEU A 5 -0.08 24.29 5.96
C LEU A 5 -1.08 23.76 6.98
N TYR A 6 -0.70 22.71 7.73
CA TYR A 6 -1.56 22.10 8.75
C TYR A 6 -1.72 22.95 10.01
N SER A 7 -0.95 24.04 10.13
CA SER A 7 -1.05 25.01 11.24
C SER A 7 -1.84 26.26 10.87
N ASP A 8 -2.34 26.39 9.63
CA ASP A 8 -3.12 27.54 9.18
C ASP A 8 -4.60 27.44 9.65
N PRO A 9 -5.13 28.38 10.46
CA PRO A 9 -6.51 28.35 10.93
C PRO A 9 -7.55 28.37 9.79
N GLN A 10 -7.27 29.06 8.67
CA GLN A 10 -8.17 29.08 7.52
C GLN A 10 -8.21 27.71 6.82
N PHE A 11 -7.06 27.01 6.80
CA PHE A 11 -6.99 25.65 6.27
C PHE A 11 -7.74 24.67 7.17
N GLN A 12 -7.56 24.75 8.48
CA GLN A 12 -8.23 23.90 9.45
C GLN A 12 -9.76 24.04 9.39
N ALA A 13 -10.26 25.28 9.25
CA ALA A 13 -11.69 25.54 9.13
C ALA A 13 -12.31 24.95 7.83
N LYS A 14 -11.55 24.94 6.72
CA LYS A 14 -12.01 24.40 5.44
C LYS A 14 -11.80 22.89 5.30
N TYR A 15 -10.82 22.34 6.01
CA TYR A 15 -10.41 20.94 5.95
C TYR A 15 -10.38 20.35 7.37
N PRO A 16 -11.53 20.05 7.97
CA PRO A 16 -11.62 19.61 9.37
C PRO A 16 -10.89 18.29 9.65
N MET A 17 -10.65 17.46 8.62
CA MET A 17 -9.86 16.22 8.73
C MET A 17 -8.33 16.47 8.72
N TYR A 18 -7.87 17.73 8.74
CA TYR A 18 -6.45 18.07 8.67
C TYR A 18 -5.62 17.35 9.74
N GLU A 19 -6.17 17.20 10.95
CA GLU A 19 -5.46 16.63 12.09
C GLU A 19 -5.16 15.15 11.87
N ILE A 20 -6.15 14.35 11.47
CA ILE A 20 -5.95 12.92 11.21
C ILE A 20 -5.05 12.67 10.01
N ILE A 21 -5.16 13.49 8.96
CA ILE A 21 -4.28 13.38 7.79
C ILE A 21 -2.84 13.72 8.17
N ARG A 22 -2.62 14.77 8.99
CA ARG A 22 -1.30 15.12 9.49
C ARG A 22 -0.68 13.97 10.29
N GLN A 23 -1.44 13.39 11.21
CA GLN A 23 -0.99 12.25 12.02
C GLN A 23 -0.61 11.06 11.12
N GLN A 24 -1.46 10.70 10.16
CA GLN A 24 -1.21 9.60 9.22
C GLN A 24 0.00 9.83 8.31
N LEU A 25 0.37 11.09 8.04
CA LEU A 25 1.57 11.42 7.27
C LEU A 25 2.86 11.34 8.12
N THR A 26 2.78 11.52 9.44
CA THR A 26 3.92 11.38 10.35
C THR A 26 4.30 9.90 10.53
N ASP A 27 3.32 9.02 10.68
CA ASP A 27 3.51 7.58 10.91
C ASP A 27 3.25 6.73 9.66
N ALA A 28 3.47 7.29 8.48
CA ALA A 28 3.06 6.67 7.23
C ALA A 28 3.85 5.37 6.94
N ALA A 29 3.13 4.27 6.71
CA ALA A 29 3.72 3.10 6.06
C ALA A 29 4.01 3.42 4.59
N VAL A 30 5.29 3.60 4.27
CA VAL A 30 5.72 3.90 2.89
C VAL A 30 5.77 2.61 2.09
N ARG A 31 5.16 2.62 0.89
CA ARG A 31 5.25 1.48 -0.02
C ARG A 31 6.70 1.30 -0.51
N PRO A 32 7.18 0.06 -0.72
CA PRO A 32 8.53 -0.17 -1.22
C PRO A 32 8.76 0.53 -2.56
N ALA A 33 9.80 1.36 -2.64
CA ALA A 33 10.24 1.96 -3.89
C ALA A 33 11.06 0.93 -4.68
N THR A 34 10.42 0.25 -5.64
CA THR A 34 11.07 -0.77 -6.48
C THR A 34 10.60 -0.66 -7.94
N PRO A 35 11.49 -0.90 -8.93
CA PRO A 35 11.08 -0.99 -10.34
C PRO A 35 10.02 -2.07 -10.60
N ALA A 36 9.97 -3.12 -9.76
CA ALA A 36 9.02 -4.22 -9.87
C ALA A 36 7.64 -3.90 -9.26
N TYR A 37 7.40 -2.68 -8.78
CA TYR A 37 6.24 -2.34 -7.96
C TYR A 37 4.89 -2.65 -8.63
N GLN A 38 4.77 -2.39 -9.93
CA GLN A 38 3.55 -2.69 -10.68
C GLN A 38 3.27 -4.20 -10.74
N ALA A 39 4.31 -5.01 -11.00
CA ALA A 39 4.20 -6.47 -11.05
C ALA A 39 3.86 -7.05 -9.67
N VAL A 40 4.50 -6.54 -8.61
CA VAL A 40 4.18 -6.91 -7.23
C VAL A 40 2.71 -6.59 -6.90
N SER A 41 2.25 -5.38 -7.26
CA SER A 41 0.89 -4.94 -6.96
C SER A 41 -0.19 -5.79 -7.64
N LEU A 42 -0.01 -6.13 -8.92
CA LEU A 42 -0.92 -7.00 -9.67
C LEU A 42 -0.99 -8.41 -9.07
N ARG A 43 0.17 -8.99 -8.76
CA ARG A 43 0.21 -10.34 -8.18
C ARG A 43 -0.40 -10.41 -6.79
N LEU A 44 -0.20 -9.40 -5.94
CA LEU A 44 -0.86 -9.32 -4.64
C LEU A 44 -2.39 -9.21 -4.77
N ALA A 45 -2.87 -8.36 -5.69
CA ALA A 45 -4.30 -8.21 -5.93
C ALA A 45 -4.95 -9.53 -6.40
N ALA A 46 -4.26 -10.28 -7.27
CA ALA A 46 -4.72 -11.59 -7.73
C ALA A 46 -4.70 -12.64 -6.60
N ALA A 47 -3.64 -12.69 -5.78
CA ALA A 47 -3.50 -13.66 -4.70
C ALA A 47 -4.54 -13.46 -3.59
N LEU A 48 -4.97 -12.22 -3.34
CA LEU A 48 -5.94 -11.87 -2.29
C LEU A 48 -7.40 -11.96 -2.76
N SER A 49 -7.67 -12.34 -4.00
CA SER A 49 -9.01 -12.35 -4.58
C SER A 49 -9.52 -13.77 -4.89
N PRO A 50 -10.76 -14.14 -4.50
CA PRO A 50 -11.68 -13.36 -3.67
C PRO A 50 -11.31 -13.42 -2.19
N VAL A 51 -11.52 -12.31 -1.47
CA VAL A 51 -11.17 -12.21 -0.04
C VAL A 51 -11.89 -13.24 0.85
N THR A 52 -13.04 -13.74 0.41
CA THR A 52 -13.83 -14.75 1.14
C THR A 52 -13.22 -16.16 1.13
N LYS A 53 -12.19 -16.39 0.32
CA LYS A 53 -11.50 -17.68 0.21
C LYS A 53 -10.09 -17.67 0.80
N ILE A 54 -9.69 -16.59 1.46
CA ILE A 54 -8.36 -16.47 2.06
C ILE A 54 -8.26 -17.46 3.22
N ASP A 55 -7.23 -18.30 3.15
CA ASP A 55 -6.73 -19.09 4.28
C ASP A 55 -5.50 -18.33 4.81
N PRO A 56 -5.52 -17.82 6.06
CA PRO A 56 -4.49 -16.89 6.52
C PRO A 56 -3.05 -17.41 6.41
N GLU A 57 -2.81 -18.68 6.76
CA GLU A 57 -1.46 -19.26 6.75
C GLU A 57 -1.04 -19.56 5.31
N ARG A 58 -1.89 -20.27 4.56
CA ARG A 58 -1.57 -20.65 3.18
C ARG A 58 -1.45 -19.44 2.25
N THR A 59 -2.33 -18.45 2.39
CA THR A 59 -2.30 -17.25 1.57
C THR A 59 -1.05 -16.40 1.87
N ALA A 60 -0.52 -16.42 3.08
CA ALA A 60 0.74 -15.75 3.40
C ALA A 60 1.94 -16.37 2.63
N ASP A 61 2.00 -17.69 2.55
CA ASP A 61 3.02 -18.40 1.76
C ASP A 61 2.86 -18.12 0.27
N ASP A 62 1.63 -18.13 -0.24
CA ASP A 62 1.31 -17.84 -1.65
C ASP A 62 1.72 -16.40 -2.01
N ILE A 63 1.44 -15.42 -1.15
CA ILE A 63 1.87 -14.03 -1.33
C ILE A 63 3.40 -13.94 -1.43
N THR A 64 4.13 -14.62 -0.55
CA THR A 64 5.60 -14.63 -0.57
C THR A 64 6.13 -15.15 -1.90
N ALA A 65 5.61 -16.27 -2.38
CA ALA A 65 6.00 -16.85 -3.67
C ALA A 65 5.68 -15.93 -4.86
N GLN A 66 4.54 -15.25 -4.83
CA GLN A 66 4.14 -14.31 -5.88
C GLN A 66 5.00 -13.05 -5.90
N VAL A 67 5.35 -12.49 -4.75
CA VAL A 67 6.24 -11.33 -4.65
C VAL A 67 7.63 -11.69 -5.19
N GLN A 68 8.17 -12.85 -4.84
CA GLN A 68 9.47 -13.30 -5.39
C GLN A 68 9.43 -13.45 -6.91
N LYS A 69 8.35 -14.01 -7.48
CA LYS A 69 8.18 -14.09 -8.94
C LYS A 69 8.14 -12.71 -9.61
N ALA A 70 7.50 -11.72 -8.99
CA ALA A 70 7.49 -10.35 -9.52
C ALA A 70 8.89 -9.71 -9.48
N VAL A 71 9.63 -9.88 -8.38
CA VAL A 71 10.99 -9.36 -8.24
C VAL A 71 11.93 -10.01 -9.27
N ASP A 72 11.80 -11.31 -9.49
CA ASP A 72 12.60 -12.06 -10.46
C ASP A 72 12.21 -11.80 -11.93
N GLY A 73 11.11 -11.08 -12.19
CA GLY A 73 10.58 -10.89 -13.55
C GLY A 73 10.08 -12.18 -14.21
N LYS A 74 9.64 -13.16 -13.40
CA LYS A 74 9.24 -14.50 -13.88
C LYS A 74 7.73 -14.68 -13.95
N GLY A 75 7.31 -15.49 -14.94
CA GLY A 75 5.93 -15.93 -15.14
C GLY A 75 5.04 -14.86 -15.78
N LEU A 76 3.89 -15.29 -16.27
CA LEU A 76 2.87 -14.39 -16.84
C LEU A 76 2.24 -13.54 -15.74
N LEU A 77 1.87 -12.32 -16.08
CA LEU A 77 1.00 -11.50 -15.24
C LEU A 77 -0.43 -12.07 -15.32
N PRO A 78 -1.14 -12.12 -14.19
CA PRO A 78 -2.53 -12.56 -14.13
C PRO A 78 -3.49 -11.58 -14.83
#